data_AF-A0A965Q9A8-F1
#
_entry.id   AF-A0A965Q9A8-F1
#
_cell.length_a   1.000
_cell.length_b   1.000
_cell.length_c   1.000
_cell.angle_alpha   90.00
_cell.angle_beta   90.00
_cell.angle_gamma   90.00
#
_symmetry.space_group_name_H-M   'P 1'
#
loop_
_entity.id
_entity.type
_entity.pdbx_description
1 polymer ?
#
loop_
_entity_poly.entity_id
_entity_poly.type
_entity_poly.pdbx_seq_one_letter_code
_entity_poly.pdbx_strand_id
1 'polypeptide(L)'
;MKRVALLSAQVDALTIERRALAKMIDLVRPRAQGGREPGAYRQLATFPSLIANKGIQDLLNSLITLENKRAEFTVRRTEDNDEVRGLNQRIADLERQLQRISDQYLEGLDQQLSTASQQIRAIADTTRILPEQQMQYIRLVRDRTIASETYLLLLKQLKQSEIADAIRLQRIRIVDAPQVASADDPEYPKPLVQLVLGALIAAAAAVGLGLFLELWSDRR
;
A
#
# COMPACT_ATOMS: atom_id res chain seq x y z
N MET A 1 -4.93 -8.83 44.53
CA MET A 1 -4.21 -7.67 43.95
C MET A 1 -3.61 -7.95 42.57
N LYS A 2 -2.52 -8.75 42.45
CA LYS A 2 -1.83 -9.01 41.16
C LYS A 2 -2.75 -9.54 40.04
N ARG A 3 -3.68 -10.44 40.38
CA ARG A 3 -4.63 -11.03 39.43
C ARG A 3 -5.63 -10.02 38.85
N VAL A 4 -6.10 -9.06 39.65
CA VAL A 4 -7.02 -8.00 39.20
C VAL A 4 -6.30 -7.03 38.28
N ALA A 5 -5.08 -6.60 38.65
CA ALA A 5 -4.26 -5.71 37.82
C ALA A 5 -3.91 -6.33 36.46
N LEU A 6 -3.62 -7.63 36.42
CA LEU A 6 -3.38 -8.37 35.17
C LEU A 6 -4.65 -8.48 34.32
N LEU A 7 -5.80 -8.80 34.93
CA LEU A 7 -7.08 -8.84 34.20
C LEU A 7 -7.46 -7.46 33.65
N SER A 8 -7.27 -6.38 34.41
CA SER A 8 -7.56 -5.02 33.93
C SER A 8 -6.66 -4.62 32.77
N ALA A 9 -5.36 -4.94 32.84
CA ALA A 9 -4.43 -4.69 31.74
C ALA A 9 -4.82 -5.49 30.48
N GLN A 10 -5.27 -6.73 30.65
CA GLN A 10 -5.77 -7.56 29.57
C GLN A 10 -7.04 -6.98 28.91
N VAL A 11 -8.00 -6.49 29.70
CA VAL A 11 -9.22 -5.84 29.19
C VAL A 11 -8.87 -4.56 28.43
N ASP A 12 -7.94 -3.76 28.94
CA ASP A 12 -7.50 -2.53 28.27
C ASP A 12 -6.83 -2.85 26.92
N ALA A 13 -5.96 -3.87 26.87
CA ALA A 13 -5.34 -4.32 25.63
C ALA A 13 -6.38 -4.78 24.59
N LEU A 14 -7.34 -5.63 25.01
CA LEU A 14 -8.43 -6.09 24.15
C LEU A 14 -9.32 -4.92 23.66
N THR A 15 -9.53 -3.91 24.52
CA THR A 15 -10.33 -2.73 24.17
C THR A 15 -9.64 -1.88 23.11
N ILE A 16 -8.32 -1.69 23.25
CA ILE A 16 -7.50 -0.95 22.27
C ILE A 16 -7.54 -1.68 20.93
N GLU A 17 -7.31 -2.99 20.94
CA GLU A 17 -7.32 -3.82 19.73
C GLU A 17 -8.67 -3.75 19.02
N ARG A 18 -9.76 -3.98 19.76
CA ARG A 18 -11.13 -3.90 19.24
C ARG A 18 -11.43 -2.53 18.61
N ARG A 19 -11.04 -1.42 19.27
CA ARG A 19 -11.25 -0.07 18.74
C ARG A 19 -10.45 0.18 17.47
N ALA A 20 -9.19 -0.23 17.45
CA ALA A 20 -8.32 -0.04 16.29
C ALA A 20 -8.83 -0.82 15.09
N LEU A 21 -9.23 -2.08 15.29
CA LEU A 21 -9.81 -2.90 14.24
C LEU A 21 -11.15 -2.33 13.73
N ALA A 22 -12.05 -1.94 14.63
CA ALA A 22 -13.34 -1.35 14.25
C ALA A 22 -13.15 -0.09 13.39
N LYS A 23 -12.20 0.77 13.77
CA LYS A 23 -11.85 1.97 12.99
C LYS A 23 -11.29 1.63 11.61
N MET A 24 -10.47 0.59 11.50
CA MET A 24 -9.94 0.16 10.20
C MET A 24 -11.03 -0.42 9.28
N ILE A 25 -11.92 -1.26 9.81
CA ILE A 25 -13.04 -1.81 9.04
C ILE A 25 -13.93 -0.69 8.52
N ASP A 26 -14.24 0.30 9.37
CA ASP A 26 -15.06 1.46 9.00
C ASP A 26 -14.40 2.32 7.91
N LEU A 27 -13.06 2.42 7.91
CA LEU A 27 -12.29 3.11 6.87
C LEU A 27 -12.22 2.33 5.55
N VAL A 28 -12.17 0.99 5.60
CA VAL A 28 -11.98 0.14 4.41
C VAL A 28 -13.31 -0.12 3.69
N ARG A 29 -14.39 -0.36 4.44
CA ARG A 29 -15.72 -0.72 3.91
C ARG A 29 -16.25 0.23 2.83
N PRO A 30 -16.29 1.57 3.01
CA PRO A 30 -16.79 2.49 1.99
C PRO A 30 -15.84 2.62 0.79
N ARG A 31 -14.53 2.46 0.98
CA ARG A 31 -13.55 2.52 -0.11
C ARG A 31 -13.65 1.33 -1.05
N ALA A 32 -13.91 0.14 -0.49
CA ALA A 32 -14.12 -1.07 -1.28
C ALA A 32 -15.42 -1.03 -2.08
N GLN A 33 -16.52 -0.58 -1.47
CA GLN A 33 -17.84 -0.55 -2.14
C GLN A 33 -17.92 0.49 -3.26
N GLY A 34 -17.10 1.55 -3.22
CA GLY A 34 -17.14 2.64 -4.19
C GLY A 34 -16.37 2.40 -5.48
N GLY A 35 -15.64 1.28 -5.63
CA GLY A 35 -14.77 1.01 -6.79
C GLY A 35 -13.62 2.01 -7.00
N ARG A 36 -13.48 3.01 -6.12
CA ARG A 36 -12.54 4.13 -6.25
C ARG A 36 -11.10 3.77 -5.88
N GLU A 37 -10.91 2.77 -5.03
CA GLU A 37 -9.57 2.29 -4.64
C GLU A 37 -9.50 0.76 -4.66
N PRO A 38 -9.02 0.18 -5.77
CA PRO A 38 -8.66 -1.22 -5.81
C PRO A 38 -7.49 -1.47 -4.83
N GLY A 39 -7.71 -2.23 -3.76
CA GLY A 39 -6.69 -2.47 -2.72
C GLY A 39 -7.04 -2.01 -1.31
N ALA A 40 -8.26 -1.52 -1.04
CA ALA A 40 -8.64 -1.06 0.30
C ALA A 40 -8.41 -2.12 1.39
N TYR A 41 -8.69 -3.40 1.11
CA TYR A 41 -8.47 -4.50 2.05
C TYR A 41 -7.00 -4.86 2.27
N ARG A 42 -6.08 -4.41 1.42
CA ARG A 42 -4.64 -4.57 1.65
C ARG A 42 -4.19 -3.88 2.93
N GLN A 43 -4.88 -2.82 3.34
CA GLN A 43 -4.60 -2.13 4.60
C GLN A 43 -4.91 -3.01 5.82
N LEU A 44 -5.86 -3.95 5.73
CA LEU A 44 -6.11 -4.90 6.82
C LEU A 44 -4.92 -5.85 7.05
N ALA A 45 -4.09 -6.07 6.03
CA ALA A 45 -2.83 -6.83 6.15
C ALA A 45 -1.76 -6.09 6.98
N THR A 46 -2.03 -4.87 7.46
CA THR A 46 -1.15 -4.16 8.40
C THR A 46 -1.55 -4.38 9.87
N PHE A 47 -2.70 -4.99 10.13
CA PHE A 47 -3.17 -5.22 11.50
C PHE A 47 -2.56 -6.50 12.08
N PRO A 48 -1.71 -6.41 13.13
CA PRO A 48 -0.90 -7.55 13.59
C PRO A 48 -1.68 -8.81 13.95
N SER A 49 -2.84 -8.67 14.59
CA SER A 49 -3.64 -9.82 15.00
C SER A 49 -4.43 -10.46 13.86
N LEU A 50 -4.77 -9.70 12.81
CA LEU A 50 -5.33 -10.28 11.59
C LEU A 50 -4.25 -11.07 10.83
N ILE A 51 -3.02 -10.55 10.79
CA ILE A 51 -1.88 -11.26 10.20
C ILE A 51 -1.56 -12.50 11.02
N ALA A 52 -1.78 -12.55 12.34
CA ALA A 52 -1.50 -13.77 13.11
C ALA A 52 -2.40 -14.97 12.71
N ASN A 53 -3.57 -14.71 12.12
CA ASN A 53 -4.49 -15.75 11.68
C ASN A 53 -4.14 -16.24 10.27
N LYS A 54 -3.65 -17.48 10.16
CA LYS A 54 -3.25 -18.12 8.89
C LYS A 54 -4.35 -18.08 7.82
N GLY A 55 -5.62 -18.32 8.18
CA GLY A 55 -6.71 -18.30 7.22
C GLY A 55 -6.95 -16.91 6.60
N ILE A 56 -6.76 -15.85 7.40
CA ILE A 56 -6.85 -14.46 6.92
C ILE A 56 -5.64 -14.12 6.05
N GLN A 57 -4.43 -14.58 6.41
CA GLN A 57 -3.24 -14.42 5.57
C GLN A 57 -3.43 -15.03 4.17
N ASP A 58 -3.95 -16.26 4.10
CA ASP A 58 -4.15 -16.97 2.83
C ASP A 58 -5.16 -16.23 1.91
N LEU A 59 -6.23 -15.69 2.50
CA LEU A 59 -7.21 -14.86 1.79
C LEU A 59 -6.60 -13.54 1.31
N LEU A 60 -5.82 -12.86 2.15
CA LEU A 60 -5.13 -11.61 1.78
C LEU A 60 -4.10 -11.84 0.66
N ASN A 61 -3.34 -12.93 0.73
CA ASN A 61 -2.37 -13.29 -0.32
C ASN A 61 -3.06 -13.61 -1.66
N SER A 62 -4.20 -14.31 -1.60
CA SER A 62 -5.03 -14.60 -2.77
C SER A 62 -5.58 -13.32 -3.38
N LEU A 63 -6.08 -12.41 -2.55
CA LEU A 63 -6.57 -11.10 -2.98
C LEU A 63 -5.47 -10.29 -3.67
N ILE A 64 -4.31 -10.14 -3.04
CA ILE A 64 -3.16 -9.40 -3.61
C ILE A 64 -2.76 -10.00 -4.97
N THR A 65 -2.76 -11.32 -5.09
CA THR A 65 -2.42 -12.00 -6.34
C THR A 65 -3.42 -11.70 -7.45
N LEU A 66 -4.72 -11.72 -7.15
CA LEU A 66 -5.77 -11.39 -8.14
C LEU A 66 -5.76 -9.90 -8.51
N GLU A 67 -5.51 -9.01 -7.56
CA GLU A 67 -5.36 -7.58 -7.81
C GLU A 67 -4.19 -7.29 -8.75
N ASN A 68 -3.04 -7.94 -8.53
CA ASN A 68 -1.86 -7.79 -9.39
C ASN A 68 -2.15 -8.29 -10.81
N LYS A 69 -2.82 -9.45 -10.94
CA LYS A 69 -3.26 -9.96 -12.26
C LYS A 69 -4.20 -8.98 -12.96
N ARG A 70 -5.20 -8.45 -12.24
CA ARG A 70 -6.12 -7.44 -12.80
C ARG A 70 -5.36 -6.19 -13.27
N ALA A 71 -4.41 -5.70 -12.47
CA ALA A 71 -3.59 -4.55 -12.83
C ALA A 71 -2.78 -4.80 -14.11
N GLU A 72 -2.20 -5.99 -14.26
CA GLU A 72 -1.49 -6.39 -15.49
C GLU A 72 -2.41 -6.36 -16.73
N PHE A 73 -3.62 -6.90 -16.61
CA PHE A 73 -4.59 -6.90 -17.72
C PHE A 73 -5.10 -5.50 -18.08
N THR A 74 -5.30 -4.63 -17.08
CA THR A 74 -5.80 -3.26 -17.28
C THR A 74 -4.75 -2.35 -17.92
N VAL A 75 -3.46 -2.60 -17.67
CA VAL A 75 -2.35 -1.86 -18.33
C VAL A 75 -2.19 -2.27 -19.80
N ARG A 76 -2.51 -3.52 -20.14
CA ARG A 76 -2.30 -4.07 -21.50
C ARG A 76 -3.56 -4.06 -22.38
N ARG A 77 -4.76 -3.98 -21.81
CA ARG A 77 -6.06 -4.13 -22.52
C ARG A 77 -7.14 -3.25 -21.89
N THR A 78 -8.07 -2.75 -22.72
CA THR A 78 -9.25 -1.99 -22.32
C THR A 78 -10.14 -2.77 -21.33
N GLU A 79 -10.81 -2.07 -20.41
CA GLU A 79 -11.58 -2.60 -19.26
C GLU A 79 -12.73 -3.58 -19.60
N ASP A 80 -13.06 -3.77 -20.88
CA ASP A 80 -14.27 -4.48 -21.34
C ASP A 80 -14.05 -5.98 -21.66
N ASN A 81 -12.95 -6.58 -21.17
CA ASN A 81 -12.65 -8.00 -21.38
C ASN A 81 -13.34 -8.88 -20.33
N ASP A 82 -13.98 -9.98 -20.78
CA ASP A 82 -14.58 -11.03 -19.93
C ASP A 82 -13.66 -11.51 -18.80
N GLU A 83 -12.36 -11.59 -19.06
CA GLU A 83 -11.34 -11.99 -18.08
C GLU A 83 -11.24 -10.99 -16.91
N VAL A 84 -11.29 -9.69 -17.20
CA VAL A 84 -11.24 -8.62 -16.18
C VAL A 84 -12.52 -8.63 -15.35
N ARG A 85 -13.68 -8.87 -15.97
CA ARG A 85 -14.96 -9.03 -15.26
C ARG A 85 -14.92 -10.21 -14.30
N GLY A 86 -14.40 -11.36 -14.75
CA GLY A 86 -14.23 -12.54 -13.90
C GLY A 86 -13.26 -12.31 -12.74
N LEU A 87 -12.16 -11.58 -12.96
CA LEU A 87 -11.24 -11.17 -11.89
C LEU A 87 -11.91 -10.24 -10.88
N ASN A 88 -12.67 -9.26 -11.34
CA ASN A 88 -13.42 -8.33 -10.48
C ASN A 88 -14.43 -9.07 -9.60
N GLN A 89 -15.17 -10.03 -10.15
CA GLN A 89 -16.09 -10.86 -9.37
C GLN A 89 -15.37 -11.66 -8.28
N ARG A 90 -14.25 -12.33 -8.62
CA ARG A 90 -13.46 -13.10 -7.65
C ARG A 90 -12.85 -12.23 -6.56
N ILE A 91 -12.39 -11.03 -6.91
CA ILE A 91 -11.89 -10.03 -5.94
C ILE A 91 -13.03 -9.63 -5.00
N ALA A 92 -14.20 -9.27 -5.52
CA ALA A 92 -15.36 -8.89 -4.71
C ALA A 92 -15.82 -10.03 -3.77
N ASP A 93 -15.72 -11.29 -4.20
CA ASP A 93 -16.02 -12.45 -3.36
C ASP A 93 -15.06 -12.58 -2.17
N LEU A 94 -13.75 -12.46 -2.43
CA LEU A 94 -12.73 -12.51 -1.38
C LEU A 94 -12.85 -11.33 -0.41
N GLU A 95 -13.12 -10.13 -0.92
CA GLU A 95 -13.36 -8.94 -0.09
C GLU A 95 -14.57 -9.15 0.84
N ARG A 96 -15.69 -9.66 0.32
CA ARG A 96 -16.87 -10.01 1.14
C ARG A 96 -16.56 -11.08 2.18
N GLN A 97 -15.71 -12.05 1.85
CA GLN A 97 -15.29 -13.08 2.79
C GLN A 97 -14.42 -12.49 3.92
N LEU A 98 -13.46 -11.63 3.58
CA LEU A 98 -12.63 -10.92 4.55
C LEU A 98 -13.45 -10.02 5.46
N GLN A 99 -14.46 -9.31 4.93
CA GLN A 99 -15.40 -8.54 5.74
C GLN A 99 -16.09 -9.41 6.80
N ARG A 100 -16.71 -10.51 6.38
CA ARG A 100 -17.41 -11.41 7.32
C ARG A 100 -16.50 -11.93 8.41
N ILE A 101 -15.28 -12.35 8.07
CA ILE A 101 -14.32 -12.86 9.06
C ILE A 101 -13.89 -11.73 10.02
N SER A 102 -13.69 -10.52 9.51
CA SER A 102 -13.31 -9.37 10.34
C SER A 102 -14.43 -8.97 11.31
N ASP A 103 -15.69 -8.99 10.85
CA ASP A 103 -16.85 -8.74 11.69
C ASP A 103 -17.04 -9.84 12.76
N GLN A 104 -16.86 -11.12 12.39
CA GLN A 104 -16.88 -12.24 13.34
C GLN A 104 -15.77 -12.13 14.39
N TYR A 105 -14.58 -11.68 13.98
CA TYR A 105 -13.47 -11.49 14.90
C TYR A 105 -13.75 -10.34 15.88
N LEU A 106 -14.34 -9.23 15.41
CA LEU A 106 -14.81 -8.15 16.28
C LEU A 106 -15.84 -8.63 17.30
N GLU A 107 -16.81 -9.43 16.86
CA GLU A 107 -17.83 -10.02 17.74
C GLU A 107 -17.18 -10.93 18.81
N GLY A 108 -16.20 -11.73 18.41
CA GLY A 108 -15.39 -12.54 19.33
C GLY A 108 -14.64 -11.69 20.36
N LEU A 109 -14.05 -10.56 19.96
CA LEU A 109 -13.40 -9.61 20.87
C LEU A 109 -14.40 -8.97 21.84
N ASP A 110 -15.59 -8.60 21.36
CA ASP A 110 -16.66 -8.04 22.20
C ASP A 110 -17.14 -9.05 23.25
N GLN A 111 -17.27 -10.34 22.88
CA GLN A 111 -17.62 -11.41 23.82
C GLN A 111 -16.52 -11.65 24.87
N GLN A 112 -15.25 -11.63 24.47
CA GLN A 112 -14.11 -11.74 25.39
C GLN A 112 -14.06 -10.56 26.36
N LEU A 113 -14.27 -9.33 25.87
CA LEU A 113 -14.34 -8.12 26.68
C LEU A 113 -15.48 -8.17 27.69
N SER A 114 -16.67 -8.61 27.27
CA SER A 114 -17.82 -8.77 28.15
C SER A 114 -17.53 -9.77 29.28
N THR A 115 -16.99 -10.94 28.92
CA THR A 115 -16.65 -12.00 29.88
C THR A 115 -15.58 -11.53 30.87
N ALA A 116 -14.51 -10.91 30.39
CA ALA A 116 -13.43 -10.40 31.24
C ALA A 116 -13.91 -9.25 32.14
N SER A 117 -14.78 -8.37 31.63
CA SER A 117 -15.37 -7.30 32.42
C SER A 117 -16.27 -7.83 33.54
N GLN A 118 -17.06 -8.87 33.28
CA GLN A 118 -17.88 -9.55 34.30
C GLN A 118 -17.01 -10.19 35.39
N GLN A 119 -15.90 -10.84 35.01
CA GLN A 119 -14.94 -11.41 35.96
C GLN A 119 -14.32 -10.33 36.85
N ILE A 120 -13.94 -9.17 36.29
CA ILE A 120 -13.42 -8.04 37.06
C ILE A 120 -14.47 -7.54 38.05
N ARG A 121 -15.73 -7.36 37.63
CA ARG A 121 -16.82 -6.91 38.50
C ARG A 121 -17.06 -7.89 39.65
N ALA A 122 -17.12 -9.19 39.37
CA ALA A 122 -17.29 -10.22 40.40
C ALA A 122 -16.15 -10.20 41.44
N ILE A 123 -14.90 -10.01 40.99
CA ILE A 123 -13.77 -9.88 41.91
C ILE A 123 -13.83 -8.56 42.69
N ALA A 124 -14.22 -7.45 42.05
CA ALA A 124 -14.37 -6.15 42.71
C ALA A 124 -15.46 -6.17 43.79
N ASP A 125 -16.60 -6.81 43.52
CA ASP A 125 -17.70 -6.97 44.48
C ASP A 125 -17.27 -7.81 45.69
N THR A 126 -16.47 -8.85 45.47
CA THR A 126 -15.89 -9.67 46.55
C THR A 126 -14.81 -8.91 47.35
N THR A 127 -14.19 -7.86 46.76
CA THR A 127 -13.06 -7.12 47.33
C THR A 127 -13.46 -5.76 47.94
N ARG A 128 -14.76 -5.41 47.98
CA ARG A 128 -15.30 -4.17 48.60
C ARG A 128 -14.95 -3.93 50.08
N ILE A 129 -14.13 -4.78 50.69
CA ILE A 129 -13.63 -4.65 52.07
C ILE A 129 -12.30 -3.88 52.18
N LEU A 130 -11.57 -3.55 51.10
CA LEU A 130 -10.24 -2.90 51.20
C LEU A 130 -10.11 -1.53 50.48
N PRO A 131 -9.58 -0.48 51.15
CA PRO A 131 -9.84 0.93 50.84
C PRO A 131 -8.89 1.54 49.78
N GLU A 132 -9.28 2.73 49.31
CA GLU A 132 -8.85 3.49 48.12
C GLU A 132 -7.35 3.59 47.78
N GLN A 133 -6.43 3.27 48.70
CA GLN A 133 -4.99 3.36 48.44
C GLN A 133 -4.45 2.29 47.47
N GLN A 134 -5.16 1.17 47.30
CA GLN A 134 -4.76 0.13 46.34
C GLN A 134 -5.14 0.45 44.88
N MET A 135 -6.08 1.37 44.66
CA MET A 135 -6.44 1.85 43.31
C MET A 135 -5.33 2.67 42.65
N GLN A 136 -4.55 3.44 43.42
CA GLN A 136 -3.39 4.17 42.89
C GLN A 136 -2.26 3.23 42.46
N TYR A 137 -1.99 2.17 43.21
CA TYR A 137 -1.00 1.15 42.84
C TYR A 137 -1.40 0.40 41.56
N ILE A 138 -2.69 0.07 41.40
CA ILE A 138 -3.21 -0.57 40.19
C ILE A 138 -3.05 0.36 38.97
N ARG A 139 -3.33 1.67 39.11
CA ARG A 139 -3.07 2.65 38.04
C ARG A 139 -1.58 2.74 37.69
N LEU A 140 -0.70 2.79 38.70
CA LEU A 140 0.74 2.94 38.48
C LEU A 140 1.37 1.69 37.83
N VAL A 141 0.93 0.48 38.21
CA VAL A 141 1.37 -0.77 37.58
C VAL A 141 0.81 -0.89 36.16
N ARG A 142 -0.45 -0.51 35.94
CA ARG A 142 -1.07 -0.46 34.61
C ARG A 142 -0.30 0.47 33.67
N ASP A 143 -0.01 1.69 34.12
CA ASP A 143 0.68 2.68 33.30
C ASP A 143 2.14 2.26 33.01
N ARG A 144 2.81 1.58 33.97
CA ARG A 144 4.17 1.03 33.78
C ARG A 144 4.21 -0.15 32.80
N THR A 145 3.28 -1.09 32.89
CA THR A 145 3.22 -2.27 32.02
C THR A 145 2.83 -1.89 30.59
N ILE A 146 1.82 -1.02 30.43
CA ILE A 146 1.38 -0.51 29.12
C ILE A 146 2.51 0.29 28.46
N ALA A 147 3.24 1.12 29.22
CA ALA A 147 4.38 1.86 28.70
C ALA A 147 5.52 0.95 28.26
N SER A 148 5.89 -0.08 29.04
CA SER A 148 7.01 -0.94 28.68
C SER A 148 6.74 -1.83 27.47
N GLU A 149 5.54 -2.41 27.36
CA GLU A 149 5.22 -3.32 26.25
C GLU A 149 4.93 -2.57 24.95
N THR A 150 4.21 -1.44 25.02
CA THR A 150 3.97 -0.57 23.85
C THR A 150 5.26 0.05 23.36
N TYR A 151 6.12 0.54 24.28
CA TYR A 151 7.42 1.09 23.92
C TYR A 151 8.30 0.03 23.23
N LEU A 152 8.36 -1.20 23.75
CA LEU A 152 9.14 -2.28 23.13
C LEU A 152 8.55 -2.70 21.77
N LEU A 153 7.23 -2.71 21.63
CA LEU A 153 6.57 -3.02 20.36
C LEU A 153 6.79 -1.93 19.31
N LEU A 154 6.61 -0.65 19.67
CA LEU A 154 6.89 0.50 18.81
C LEU A 154 8.38 0.59 18.47
N LEU A 155 9.27 0.32 19.42
CA LEU A 155 10.72 0.29 19.18
C LEU A 155 11.09 -0.84 18.22
N LYS A 156 10.51 -2.03 18.40
CA LYS A 156 10.70 -3.17 17.49
C LYS A 156 10.15 -2.83 16.10
N GLN A 157 9.01 -2.14 16.02
CA GLN A 157 8.38 -1.71 14.78
C GLN A 157 9.21 -0.63 14.06
N LEU A 158 9.77 0.33 14.80
CA LEU A 158 10.69 1.35 14.27
C LEU A 158 11.95 0.68 13.73
N LYS A 159 12.56 -0.24 14.49
CA LYS A 159 13.75 -0.98 14.03
C LYS A 159 13.45 -1.88 12.84
N GLN A 160 12.29 -2.51 12.78
CA GLN A 160 11.88 -3.34 11.66
C GLN A 160 11.56 -2.50 10.40
N SER A 161 11.00 -1.30 10.55
CA SER A 161 10.81 -0.34 9.46
C SER A 161 12.15 0.18 8.94
N GLU A 162 13.08 0.56 9.82
CA GLU A 162 14.45 0.95 9.45
C GLU A 162 15.15 -0.17 8.66
N ILE A 163 14.98 -1.44 9.09
CA ILE A 163 15.50 -2.61 8.37
C ILE A 163 14.79 -2.78 7.02
N ALA A 164 13.47 -2.62 6.95
CA ALA A 164 12.70 -2.75 5.72
C ALA A 164 13.05 -1.66 4.70
N ASP A 165 13.27 -0.43 5.15
CA ASP A 165 13.71 0.69 4.31
C ASP A 165 15.16 0.52 3.85
N ALA A 166 16.04 0.01 4.72
CA ALA A 166 17.40 -0.37 4.34
C ALA A 166 17.43 -1.49 3.28
N ILE A 167 16.50 -2.45 3.34
CA ILE A 167 16.32 -3.49 2.30
C ILE A 167 15.72 -2.88 1.02
N ARG A 168 14.86 -1.87 1.12
CA ARG A 168 14.19 -1.22 -0.02
C ARG A 168 15.16 -0.42 -0.90
N LEU A 169 16.25 0.09 -0.35
CA LEU A 169 17.28 0.84 -1.08
C LEU A 169 18.14 -0.02 -2.03
N GLN A 170 17.97 -1.35 -2.06
CA GLN A 170 18.67 -2.22 -3.03
C GLN A 170 17.77 -2.75 -4.17
N ARG A 171 16.51 -2.32 -4.29
CA ARG A 171 15.64 -2.73 -5.40
C ARG A 171 15.48 -1.60 -6.43
N ILE A 172 16.59 -1.14 -6.99
CA ILE A 172 16.55 -0.47 -8.30
C ILE A 172 16.38 -1.59 -9.33
N ARG A 173 15.14 -1.98 -9.59
CA ARG A 173 14.84 -2.85 -10.73
C ARG A 173 14.82 -1.93 -11.94
N ILE A 174 15.88 -1.98 -12.74
CA ILE A 174 15.92 -1.34 -14.06
C ILE A 174 14.81 -2.03 -14.87
N VAL A 175 13.67 -1.34 -15.06
CA VAL A 175 12.51 -1.86 -15.80
C VAL A 175 12.68 -1.65 -17.31
N ASP A 176 13.62 -0.79 -17.69
CA ASP A 176 13.93 -0.52 -19.08
C ASP A 176 15.45 -0.44 -19.22
N ALA A 177 16.05 -1.45 -19.87
CA ALA A 177 17.41 -1.29 -20.36
C ALA A 177 17.33 -0.18 -21.41
N PRO A 178 18.12 0.90 -21.32
CA PRO A 178 18.08 1.93 -22.35
C PRO A 178 18.40 1.25 -23.68
N GLN A 179 17.42 1.23 -24.59
CA GLN A 179 17.71 0.93 -25.98
C GLN A 179 18.60 2.06 -26.46
N VAL A 180 19.90 1.80 -26.45
CA VAL A 180 20.89 2.66 -27.11
C VAL A 180 20.36 2.87 -28.52
N ALA A 181 20.04 4.12 -28.86
CA ALA A 181 19.64 4.49 -30.21
C ALA A 181 20.65 3.85 -31.16
N SER A 182 20.17 2.96 -32.03
CA SER A 182 21.03 2.19 -32.93
C SER A 182 21.92 3.17 -33.68
N ALA A 183 23.23 3.02 -33.55
CA ALA A 183 24.21 3.92 -34.18
C ALA A 183 24.06 3.96 -35.72
N ASP A 184 23.39 2.96 -36.30
CA ASP A 184 23.16 2.80 -37.73
C ASP A 184 21.98 3.62 -38.29
N ASP A 185 21.04 4.11 -37.46
CA ASP A 185 19.93 4.95 -37.94
C ASP A 185 19.70 6.17 -37.01
N PRO A 186 20.51 7.24 -37.17
CA PRO A 186 20.35 8.46 -36.39
C PRO A 186 19.00 9.12 -36.70
N GLU A 187 18.18 9.32 -35.67
CA GLU A 187 16.88 10.01 -35.80
C GLU A 187 17.06 11.47 -36.27
N TYR A 188 18.21 12.07 -35.93
CA TYR A 188 18.65 13.39 -36.40
C TYR A 188 20.16 13.58 -36.17
N PRO A 189 20.96 14.16 -37.09
CA PRO A 189 20.65 14.57 -38.46
C PRO A 189 20.85 13.44 -39.49
N LYS A 190 20.01 13.39 -40.54
CA LYS A 190 20.12 12.43 -41.66
C LYS A 190 21.10 12.95 -42.72
N PRO A 191 22.34 12.42 -42.82
CA PRO A 191 23.39 13.03 -43.63
C PRO A 191 23.05 13.04 -45.12
N LEU A 192 22.37 12.01 -45.62
CA LEU A 192 22.02 11.87 -47.04
C LEU A 192 21.01 12.93 -47.50
N VAL A 193 20.01 13.25 -46.66
CA VAL A 193 19.02 14.31 -46.95
C VAL A 193 19.69 15.68 -46.99
N GLN A 194 20.60 15.95 -46.05
CA GLN A 194 21.34 17.21 -45.99
C GLN A 194 22.29 17.39 -47.17
N LEU A 195 22.93 16.30 -47.62
CA LEU A 195 23.84 16.33 -48.78
C LEU A 195 23.09 16.67 -50.08
N VAL A 196 21.93 16.03 -50.31
CA VAL A 196 21.09 16.30 -51.49
C VAL A 196 20.57 17.74 -51.47
N LEU A 197 20.09 18.21 -50.32
CA LEU A 197 19.59 19.58 -50.19
C LEU A 197 20.71 20.61 -50.40
N GLY A 198 21.90 20.37 -49.84
CA GLY A 198 23.06 21.23 -50.05
C GLY A 198 23.51 21.28 -51.52
N ALA A 199 23.53 20.14 -52.20
CA ALA A 199 23.86 20.07 -53.63
C ALA A 199 22.85 20.85 -54.50
N LEU A 200 21.55 20.75 -54.20
CA LEU A 200 20.51 21.51 -54.90
C LEU A 200 20.67 23.02 -54.69
N ILE A 201 20.92 23.46 -53.45
CA ILE A 201 21.13 24.87 -53.15
C ILE A 201 22.37 25.40 -53.86
N ALA A 202 23.47 24.64 -53.86
CA ALA A 202 24.71 25.01 -54.54
C ALA A 202 24.51 25.12 -56.06
N ALA A 203 23.79 24.18 -56.68
CA ALA A 203 23.48 24.22 -58.10
C ALA A 203 22.60 25.43 -58.46
N ALA A 204 21.57 25.71 -57.65
CA ALA A 204 20.71 26.88 -57.86
C ALA A 204 21.51 28.19 -57.73
N ALA A 205 22.40 28.30 -56.74
CA ALA A 205 23.27 29.46 -56.57
C ALA A 205 24.26 29.63 -57.72
N ALA A 206 24.84 28.54 -58.23
CA ALA A 206 25.77 28.59 -59.36
C ALA A 206 25.10 29.11 -60.64
N VAL A 207 23.88 28.63 -60.94
CA VAL A 207 23.09 29.13 -62.08
C VAL A 207 22.73 30.60 -61.87
N GLY A 208 22.29 30.98 -60.67
CA GLY A 208 21.95 32.37 -60.35
C GLY A 208 23.13 33.33 -60.52
N LEU A 209 24.32 32.94 -60.07
CA LEU A 209 25.54 33.73 -60.25
C LEU A 209 25.99 33.79 -61.71
N GLY A 210 25.85 32.70 -62.47
CA GLY A 210 26.16 32.69 -63.91
C GLY A 210 25.32 33.71 -64.68
N LEU A 211 24.00 33.67 -64.48
CA LEU A 211 23.09 34.63 -65.11
C LEU A 211 23.34 36.07 -64.66
N PHE A 212 23.66 36.27 -63.38
CA PHE A 212 23.98 37.60 -62.85
C PHE A 212 25.25 38.19 -63.48
N LEU A 213 26.29 37.37 -63.64
CA LEU A 213 27.54 37.79 -64.28
C LEU A 213 27.34 38.09 -65.78
N GLU A 214 26.52 37.30 -66.47
CA GLU A 214 26.22 37.50 -67.89
C GLU A 214 25.40 38.78 -68.14
N LEU A 215 24.38 39.03 -67.32
CA LEU A 215 23.60 40.28 -67.37
C LEU A 215 24.43 41.54 -67.04
N TRP A 216 25.49 41.39 -66.25
CA TRP A 216 26.39 42.50 -65.95
C TRP A 216 27.41 42.74 -67.08
N SER A 217 27.82 41.69 -67.80
CA SER A 217 28.71 41.78 -68.95
C SER A 217 28.04 42.42 -70.16
N ASP A 218 26.76 42.16 -70.40
CA ASP A 218 26.01 42.68 -71.56
C ASP A 218 25.63 44.17 -71.44
N ARG A 219 26.00 44.82 -70.31
CA ARG A 219 25.78 46.25 -70.03
C ARG A 219 27.05 47.12 -70.09
N ARG A 220 28.17 46.60 -70.60
CA ARG A 220 29.40 47.37 -70.88
C ARG A 220 29.70 47.38 -72.37
#